data_AF-A0A963XAJ5-F1
#
_entry.id   AF-A0A963XAJ5-F1
#
_cell.length_a   1.000
_cell.length_b   1.000
_cell.length_c   1.000
_cell.angle_alpha   90.00
_cell.angle_beta   90.00
_cell.angle_gamma   90.00
#
_symmetry.space_group_name_H-M   'P 1'
#
loop_
_entity.id
_entity.type
_entity.pdbx_description
1 polymer ?
#
loop_
_entity_poly.entity_id
_entity_poly.type
_entity_poly.pdbx_seq_one_letter_code
_entity_poly.pdbx_strand_id
1 'polypeptide(L)'
;MSDLSAYDQTQEAGFGDYVQLLKPRVMSLVVFTAMVGLIVAPVPVHPFVAFTAILFIALGGGASGALNMWYDADIDRVMRRTSGRPIPAGRVSEGEALAFGLALSAISVLML
;
A
#
# COMPACT_ATOMS: atom_id res chain seq x y z
N MET A 1 -32.02 11.87 27.10
CA MET A 1 -31.86 11.94 25.62
C MET A 1 -30.38 12.18 25.31
N SER A 2 -29.51 11.25 25.69
CA SER A 2 -28.05 11.46 25.67
C SER A 2 -27.26 10.23 25.22
N ASP A 3 -27.92 9.14 24.82
CA ASP A 3 -27.26 7.83 24.61
C ASP A 3 -27.57 7.23 23.23
N LEU A 4 -27.69 8.06 22.20
CA LEU A 4 -27.94 7.61 20.81
C LEU A 4 -26.90 8.09 19.80
N SER A 5 -25.94 8.94 20.19
CA SER A 5 -24.87 9.42 19.28
C SER A 5 -23.60 8.56 19.30
N ALA A 6 -23.59 7.47 20.10
CA ALA A 6 -22.45 6.57 20.24
C ALA A 6 -22.52 5.35 19.29
N TYR A 7 -23.60 5.23 18.51
CA TYR A 7 -23.72 4.26 17.44
C TYR A 7 -23.55 5.01 16.11
N ASP A 8 -22.69 4.46 15.24
CA ASP A 8 -22.62 4.74 13.80
C ASP A 8 -21.57 5.73 13.26
N GLN A 9 -20.32 5.56 13.70
CA GLN A 9 -19.19 5.80 12.80
C GLN A 9 -18.29 4.56 12.76
N THR A 10 -18.86 3.42 12.37
CA THR A 10 -18.07 2.39 11.70
C THR A 10 -17.75 2.96 10.32
N GLN A 11 -16.77 3.87 10.22
CA GLN A 11 -16.28 4.33 8.93
C GLN A 11 -15.69 3.11 8.23
N GLU A 12 -16.46 2.49 7.34
CA GLU A 12 -15.95 1.46 6.44
C GLU A 12 -14.73 2.03 5.69
N ALA A 13 -13.69 1.20 5.58
CA ALA A 13 -12.47 1.54 4.88
C ALA A 13 -12.78 2.06 3.47
N GLY A 14 -12.51 3.34 3.22
CA GLY A 14 -12.69 3.91 1.89
C GLY A 14 -11.58 3.45 0.93
N PHE A 15 -11.82 3.52 -0.37
CA PHE A 15 -10.77 3.30 -1.39
C PHE A 15 -9.51 4.15 -1.13
N GLY A 16 -9.71 5.39 -0.66
CA GLY A 16 -8.60 6.28 -0.30
C GLY A 16 -7.71 5.77 0.83
N ASP A 17 -8.27 5.02 1.79
CA ASP A 17 -7.50 4.44 2.90
C ASP A 17 -6.61 3.30 2.40
N TYR A 18 -7.11 2.45 1.49
CA TYR A 18 -6.31 1.42 0.85
C TYR A 18 -5.21 1.99 -0.06
N VAL A 19 -5.49 3.08 -0.79
CA VAL A 19 -4.45 3.79 -1.55
C VAL A 19 -3.40 4.38 -0.62
N GLN A 20 -3.78 4.85 0.56
CA GLN A 20 -2.84 5.38 1.54
C GLN A 20 -1.91 4.29 2.09
N LEU A 21 -2.40 3.05 2.25
CA LEU A 21 -1.57 1.89 2.62
C LEU A 21 -0.45 1.64 1.61
N LEU A 22 -0.70 1.84 0.32
CA LEU A 22 0.31 1.66 -0.73
C LEU A 22 1.44 2.70 -0.71
N LYS A 23 1.35 3.72 0.16
CA LYS A 23 2.33 4.83 0.27
C LYS A 23 2.70 5.39 -1.12
N PRO A 24 1.80 6.14 -1.79
CA PRO A 24 1.96 6.55 -3.19
C PRO A 24 3.26 7.31 -3.49
N ARG A 25 3.78 8.06 -2.50
CA ARG A 25 5.07 8.75 -2.62
C ARG A 25 6.28 7.81 -2.69
N VAL A 26 6.23 6.68 -1.99
CA VAL A 26 7.29 5.65 -2.05
C VAL A 26 7.17 4.87 -3.35
N MET A 27 5.93 4.52 -3.73
CA MET A 27 5.63 3.83 -4.97
C MET A 27 6.12 4.61 -6.20
N SER A 28 5.98 5.94 -6.24
CA SER A 28 6.48 6.75 -7.37
C SER A 28 7.99 6.67 -7.55
N LEU A 29 8.75 6.60 -6.45
CA LEU A 29 10.20 6.45 -6.50
C LEU A 29 10.58 5.07 -7.07
N VAL A 30 9.88 4.02 -6.64
CA VAL A 30 10.07 2.65 -7.14
C VAL A 30 9.80 2.54 -8.64
N VAL A 31 8.70 3.13 -9.12
CA VAL A 31 8.37 3.22 -10.55
C VAL A 31 9.45 3.95 -11.32
N PHE A 32 9.92 5.09 -10.81
CA PHE A 32 10.98 5.85 -11.44
C PHE A 32 12.27 5.04 -11.58
N THR A 33 12.69 4.35 -10.52
CA THR A 33 13.89 3.49 -10.57
C THR A 33 13.75 2.33 -11.56
N ALA A 34 12.58 1.70 -11.63
CA ALA A 34 12.32 0.62 -12.59
C ALA A 34 12.37 1.12 -14.03
N MET A 35 11.76 2.28 -14.30
CA MET A 35 11.79 2.93 -15.61
C MET A 35 13.22 3.27 -16.05
N VAL A 36 14.02 3.88 -15.17
CA VAL A 36 15.44 4.18 -15.45
C VAL A 36 16.21 2.89 -15.75
N GLY A 37 15.98 1.82 -14.98
CA GLY A 37 16.59 0.52 -15.23
C GLY A 37 16.28 -0.04 -16.62
N LEU A 38 15.03 0.07 -17.07
CA LEU A 38 14.62 -0.36 -18.41
C LEU A 38 15.23 0.47 -19.53
N ILE A 39 15.44 1.78 -19.33
CA ILE A 39 16.09 2.66 -20.31
C ILE A 39 17.58 2.36 -20.44
N VAL A 40 18.25 2.05 -19.32
CA VAL A 40 19.69 1.75 -19.30
C VAL A 40 20.01 0.34 -19.78
N ALA A 41 19.03 -0.57 -19.76
CA ALA A 41 19.22 -1.96 -20.18
C ALA A 41 19.75 -2.04 -21.62
N PRO A 42 20.83 -2.81 -21.88
CA PRO A 42 21.45 -2.89 -23.21
C PRO A 42 20.64 -3.74 -24.20
N VAL A 43 19.52 -4.31 -23.75
CA VAL A 43 18.67 -5.22 -24.54
C VAL A 43 17.31 -4.56 -24.79
N PRO A 44 16.81 -4.53 -26.04
CA PRO A 44 15.49 -4.01 -26.31
C PRO A 44 14.41 -4.89 -25.66
N VAL A 45 13.54 -4.27 -24.88
CA VAL A 45 12.41 -4.93 -24.21
C VAL A 45 11.13 -4.60 -24.96
N HIS A 46 10.29 -5.60 -25.19
CA HIS A 46 8.98 -5.39 -25.81
C HIS A 46 8.14 -4.42 -24.94
N PRO A 47 7.49 -3.38 -25.50
CA PRO A 47 6.80 -2.35 -24.72
C PRO A 47 5.76 -2.90 -23.73
N PHE A 48 5.05 -3.96 -24.12
CA PHE A 48 4.10 -4.64 -23.22
C PHE A 48 4.79 -5.24 -22.00
N VAL A 49 5.95 -5.91 -22.18
CA VAL A 49 6.71 -6.52 -21.09
C VAL A 49 7.30 -5.45 -20.18
N ALA A 50 7.81 -4.36 -20.75
CA ALA A 50 8.32 -3.22 -19.99
C ALA A 50 7.21 -2.60 -19.12
N PHE A 51 6.01 -2.43 -19.69
CA PHE A 51 4.85 -1.92 -18.96
C PHE A 51 4.42 -2.85 -17.82
N THR A 52 4.25 -4.15 -18.09
CA THR A 52 3.86 -5.12 -17.06
C THR A 52 4.90 -5.26 -15.97
N ALA A 53 6.20 -5.21 -16.32
CA ALA A 53 7.28 -5.25 -15.34
C ALA A 53 7.22 -4.05 -14.39
N ILE A 54 7.09 -2.83 -14.92
CA ILE A 54 6.93 -1.62 -14.09
C ILE A 54 5.68 -1.73 -13.21
N LEU A 55 4.55 -2.20 -13.77
CA LEU A 55 3.30 -2.37 -13.03
C LEU A 55 3.47 -3.32 -11.83
N PHE A 56 4.06 -4.50 -12.03
CA PHE A 56 4.24 -5.48 -10.95
C PHE A 56 5.32 -5.06 -9.95
N ILE A 57 6.36 -4.35 -10.38
CA ILE A 57 7.33 -3.72 -9.47
C ILE A 57 6.64 -2.65 -8.60
N ALA A 58 5.79 -1.81 -9.18
CA ALA A 58 5.04 -0.80 -8.45
C ALA A 58 4.08 -1.44 -7.44
N LEU A 59 3.42 -2.53 -7.84
CA LEU A 59 2.49 -3.27 -7.00
C LEU A 59 3.20 -3.94 -5.81
N GLY A 60 4.40 -4.52 -6.02
CA GLY A 60 5.24 -5.05 -4.93
C GLY A 60 5.76 -3.96 -4.00
N GLY A 61 6.16 -2.80 -4.53
CA GLY A 61 6.54 -1.64 -3.73
C GLY A 61 5.40 -1.10 -2.86
N GLY A 62 4.18 -1.03 -3.41
CA GLY A 62 2.97 -0.66 -2.67
C GLY A 62 2.59 -1.70 -1.61
N ALA A 63 2.71 -2.98 -1.92
CA ALA A 63 2.47 -4.08 -0.98
C ALA A 63 3.40 -4.01 0.24
N SER A 64 4.69 -3.73 0.01
CA SER A 64 5.66 -3.46 1.09
C SER A 64 5.24 -2.25 1.94
N GLY A 65 4.71 -1.19 1.32
CA GLY A 65 4.14 -0.04 2.02
C GLY A 65 3.00 -0.42 2.98
N ALA A 66 2.08 -1.27 2.52
CA ALA A 66 0.93 -1.73 3.29
C ALA A 66 1.38 -2.64 4.44
N LEU A 67 2.26 -3.60 4.18
CA LEU A 67 2.82 -4.50 5.19
C LEU A 67 3.64 -3.74 6.25
N ASN A 68 4.38 -2.71 5.86
CA ASN A 68 5.09 -1.86 6.80
C ASN A 68 4.13 -1.08 7.71
N MET A 69 2.97 -0.64 7.20
CA MET A 69 1.98 0.04 8.05
C MET A 69 1.24 -0.92 8.97
N TRP A 70 1.01 -2.15 8.52
CA TRP A 70 0.48 -3.22 9.36
C TRP A 70 1.45 -3.56 10.49
N TYR A 71 2.74 -3.71 10.16
CA TYR A 71 3.77 -4.08 11.14
C TYR A 71 4.00 -2.98 12.19
N ASP A 72 3.96 -1.71 11.80
CA ASP A 72 4.16 -0.56 12.71
C ASP A 72 2.86 -0.12 13.43
N ALA A 73 1.75 -0.85 13.29
CA ALA A 73 0.43 -0.38 13.71
C ALA A 73 0.33 -0.07 15.22
N ASP A 74 0.97 -0.86 16.05
CA ASP A 74 1.05 -0.67 17.50
C ASP A 74 1.88 0.56 17.90
N ILE A 75 3.01 0.77 17.23
CA ILE A 75 3.90 1.92 17.42
C ILE A 75 3.21 3.20 16.94
N ASP A 76 2.58 3.15 15.77
CA ASP A 76 1.92 4.31 15.20
C ASP A 76 0.75 4.82 16.05
N ARG A 77 0.07 3.95 16.83
CA ARG A 77 -1.00 4.35 17.76
C ARG A 77 -0.54 5.33 18.84
N VAL A 78 0.70 5.18 19.33
CA VAL A 78 1.25 6.04 20.40
C VAL A 78 2.04 7.23 19.86
N MET A 79 2.23 7.33 18.53
CA MET A 79 3.00 8.38 17.89
C MET A 79 2.12 9.55 17.42
N ARG A 80 2.42 10.76 17.92
CA ARG A 80 1.69 11.99 17.58
C ARG A 80 1.64 12.32 16.08
N ARG A 81 2.62 11.84 15.30
CA ARG A 81 2.72 12.08 13.85
C ARG A 81 1.92 11.07 13.03
N THR A 82 1.76 9.85 13.51
CA THR A 82 1.30 8.71 12.70
C THR A 82 0.05 8.02 13.24
N SER A 83 -0.45 8.45 14.39
CA SER A 83 -1.72 7.99 14.97
C SER A 83 -2.94 8.23 14.08
N GLY A 84 -2.87 9.17 13.12
CA GLY A 84 -3.94 9.43 12.14
C GLY A 84 -3.91 8.54 10.89
N ARG A 85 -2.97 7.58 10.79
CA ARG A 85 -2.89 6.62 9.69
C ARG A 85 -4.12 5.67 9.71
N PRO A 86 -4.49 5.06 8.57
CA PRO A 86 -5.68 4.22 8.44
C PRO A 86 -5.81 3.09 9.48
N ILE A 87 -4.72 2.38 9.77
CA ILE A 87 -4.75 1.23 10.69
C ILE A 87 -4.81 1.66 12.17
N PRO A 88 -3.93 2.57 12.66
CA PRO A 88 -4.02 3.08 14.03
C PRO A 88 -5.32 3.83 14.32
N ALA A 89 -5.88 4.54 13.32
CA ALA A 89 -7.13 5.26 13.43
C ALA A 89 -8.38 4.34 13.36
N GLY A 90 -8.20 3.04 13.15
CA GLY A 90 -9.29 2.06 13.08
C GLY A 90 -10.13 2.11 11.81
N ARG A 91 -9.71 2.83 10.76
CA ARG A 91 -10.40 2.89 9.46
C ARG A 91 -10.20 1.62 8.64
N VAL A 92 -9.05 0.96 8.78
CA VAL A 92 -8.75 -0.34 8.16
C VAL A 92 -8.32 -1.30 9.25
N SER A 93 -8.87 -2.51 9.28
CA SER A 93 -8.45 -3.51 10.25
C SER A 93 -7.03 -3.99 9.96
N GLU A 94 -6.28 -4.36 11.00
CA GLU A 94 -4.94 -4.94 10.85
C GLU A 94 -4.97 -6.20 9.99
N GLY A 95 -5.99 -7.05 10.16
CA GLY A 95 -6.16 -8.27 9.37
C GLY A 95 -6.38 -8.01 7.87
N GLU A 96 -7.22 -7.02 7.53
CA GLU A 96 -7.44 -6.62 6.13
C GLU A 96 -6.17 -6.05 5.51
N ALA A 97 -5.45 -5.18 6.24
CA ALA A 97 -4.19 -4.60 5.76
C ALA A 97 -3.13 -5.68 5.50
N LEU A 98 -3.02 -6.68 6.38
CA LEU A 98 -2.14 -7.84 6.20
C LEU A 98 -2.54 -8.66 4.98
N ALA A 99 -3.82 -9.06 4.88
CA ALA A 99 -4.32 -9.87 3.78
C ALA A 99 -4.13 -9.15 2.43
N PHE A 100 -4.42 -7.85 2.38
CA PHE A 100 -4.23 -7.01 1.21
C PHE A 100 -2.75 -6.92 0.81
N GLY A 101 -1.86 -6.63 1.77
CA GLY A 101 -0.42 -6.58 1.52
C GLY A 101 0.16 -7.92 1.04
N LEU A 102 -0.25 -9.04 1.64
CA LEU A 102 0.19 -10.38 1.22
C LEU A 102 -0.34 -10.75 -0.16
N ALA A 103 -1.61 -10.48 -0.45
CA ALA A 103 -2.21 -10.76 -1.75
C ALA A 103 -1.52 -9.97 -2.87
N LEU A 104 -1.29 -8.67 -2.67
CA LEU A 104 -0.54 -7.85 -3.63
C LEU A 104 0.91 -8.33 -3.78
N SER A 105 1.58 -8.70 -2.68
CA SER A 105 2.94 -9.23 -2.75
C SER A 105 3.00 -10.52 -3.58
N ALA A 106 2.06 -11.44 -3.36
CA ALA A 106 1.96 -12.68 -4.13
C ALA A 106 1.70 -12.43 -5.61
N ILE A 107 0.76 -11.54 -5.94
CA ILE A 107 0.47 -11.17 -7.34
C ILE A 107 1.71 -10.56 -8.01
N SER A 108 2.38 -9.63 -7.32
CA SER A 108 3.60 -8.99 -7.82
C SER A 108 4.68 -10.01 -8.12
N VAL A 109 4.99 -10.92 -7.19
CA VAL A 109 6.07 -11.89 -7.35
C VAL A 109 5.74 -12.96 -8.39
N LEU A 110 4.49 -13.43 -8.47
CA LEU A 110 4.11 -14.49 -9.41
C LEU A 110 4.03 -14.01 -10.86
N MET A 111 3.76 -12.72 -11.08
CA MET A 111 3.56 -12.15 -12.41
C MET A 111 4.79 -11.42 -12.96
N LEU A 112 5.81 -11.19 -12.13
CA LEU A 112 7.08 -10.57 -12.51
C LEU A 112 8.05 -11.62 -13.06
#